data_AF-A0A239BM39-F1
#
_entry.id   AF-A0A239BM39-F1
#
_cell.length_a   1.000
_cell.length_b   1.000
_cell.length_c   1.000
_cell.angle_alpha   90.00
_cell.angle_beta   90.00
_cell.angle_gamma   90.00
#
_symmetry.space_group_name_H-M   'P 1'
#
loop_
_entity.id
_entity.type
_entity.pdbx_description
1 polymer ?
#
loop_
_entity_poly.entity_id
_entity_poly.type
_entity_poly.pdbx_seq_one_letter_code
_entity_poly.pdbx_strand_id
1 'polypeptide(L)'
;MLQAFFNGISGLLAFSKGLDNVSNNVSNMNTPGYRGSDTFFRSVNGQDGQGLGAGVAGTEVRTKAGDTRQTGNDTNAAITGAGYFVLQGDNKETFYTRAGQFQIDKDGYLVDTISQFRVQGIDAAGNRGDINIKERRTLPPTPTTKVEMIGTLARSGATEATHQIKDVVVYDASGASQKLTIKFTPQSTAVSSNSWQVDVSNAAGSLLSTGTIAFGIDGSPEVGYNTLTVPLLNSGSGQAVVLDFGNPGSYNLASQVASGPSHTLTAKVVDGSAVSGLSSYAFDEKGVMNLTYASGQKREGSQLVLADFDDNAALIAGEKSLYRAPDSLHPQFGRATEGRFGRIQGGYLELSNVDLAQEFGDILIIQRGYQASSRVMTVSNEMIEQLYNGTRGG
;
A
#
# COMPACT_ATOMS: atom_id res chain seq x y z
N MET A 1 -39.22 -9.99 -50.38
CA MET A 1 -39.49 -11.01 -49.33
C MET A 1 -38.20 -11.61 -48.78
N LEU A 2 -37.28 -12.14 -49.62
CA LEU A 2 -35.97 -12.63 -49.17
C LEU A 2 -35.14 -11.56 -48.42
N GLN A 3 -35.18 -10.30 -48.87
CA GLN A 3 -34.49 -9.20 -48.17
C GLN A 3 -35.07 -8.90 -46.77
N ALA A 4 -36.39 -9.03 -46.57
CA ALA A 4 -37.00 -8.85 -45.25
C ALA A 4 -36.57 -9.97 -44.28
N PHE A 5 -36.40 -11.19 -44.79
CA PHE A 5 -35.86 -12.32 -44.04
C PHE A 5 -34.40 -12.10 -43.63
N PHE A 6 -33.52 -11.67 -44.55
CA PHE A 6 -32.13 -11.35 -44.23
C PHE A 6 -31.99 -10.16 -43.26
N ASN A 7 -32.82 -9.12 -43.44
CA ASN A 7 -32.86 -7.99 -42.52
C ASN A 7 -33.28 -8.45 -41.10
N GLY A 8 -34.28 -9.34 -41.00
CA GLY A 8 -34.70 -9.96 -39.74
C GLY A 8 -33.58 -10.76 -39.06
N ILE A 9 -32.84 -11.59 -39.81
CA ILE A 9 -31.70 -12.36 -39.28
C ILE A 9 -30.58 -11.43 -38.81
N SER A 10 -30.22 -10.42 -39.60
CA SER A 10 -29.15 -9.47 -39.23
C SER A 10 -29.48 -8.71 -37.94
N GLY A 11 -30.74 -8.28 -37.77
CA GLY A 11 -31.23 -7.66 -36.54
C GLY A 11 -31.19 -8.63 -35.35
N LEU A 12 -31.63 -9.87 -35.56
CA LEU A 12 -31.61 -10.90 -34.51
C LEU A 12 -30.19 -11.17 -34.01
N LEU A 13 -29.22 -11.32 -34.91
CA LEU A 13 -27.82 -11.52 -34.56
C LEU A 13 -27.22 -10.30 -33.84
N ALA A 14 -27.53 -9.10 -34.31
CA ALA A 14 -27.10 -7.86 -33.66
C ALA A 14 -27.66 -7.77 -32.22
N PHE A 15 -28.97 -7.97 -32.04
CA PHE A 15 -29.58 -7.96 -30.71
C PHE A 15 -29.05 -9.09 -29.81
N SER A 16 -28.76 -10.28 -30.35
CA SER A 16 -28.11 -11.35 -29.57
C SER A 16 -26.76 -10.89 -29.02
N LYS A 17 -25.92 -10.26 -29.85
CA LYS A 17 -24.61 -9.77 -29.41
C LYS A 17 -24.73 -8.64 -28.38
N GLY A 18 -25.71 -7.76 -28.54
CA GLY A 18 -26.03 -6.73 -27.54
C GLY A 18 -26.47 -7.36 -26.21
N LEU A 19 -27.31 -8.39 -26.26
CA LEU A 19 -27.77 -9.11 -25.08
C LEU A 19 -26.61 -9.80 -24.36
N ASP A 20 -25.68 -10.40 -25.10
CA ASP A 20 -24.48 -11.02 -24.52
C ASP A 20 -23.63 -9.99 -23.77
N ASN A 21 -23.46 -8.80 -24.34
CA ASN A 21 -22.67 -7.73 -23.73
C ASN A 21 -23.31 -7.21 -22.43
N VAL A 22 -24.59 -6.85 -22.49
CA VAL A 22 -25.33 -6.37 -21.31
C VAL A 22 -25.41 -7.46 -20.22
N SER A 23 -25.59 -8.72 -20.62
CA SER A 23 -25.55 -9.85 -19.67
C SER A 23 -24.19 -10.01 -19.00
N ASN A 24 -23.10 -9.78 -19.74
CA ASN A 24 -21.75 -9.79 -19.21
C ASN A 24 -21.52 -8.65 -18.20
N ASN A 25 -21.99 -7.45 -18.54
CA ASN A 25 -21.96 -6.29 -17.64
C ASN A 25 -22.69 -6.57 -16.31
N VAL A 26 -23.93 -7.04 -16.38
CA VAL A 26 -24.73 -7.37 -15.20
C VAL A 26 -24.06 -8.44 -14.35
N SER A 27 -23.50 -9.47 -14.98
CA SER A 27 -22.81 -10.56 -14.28
C SER A 27 -21.55 -10.09 -13.56
N ASN A 28 -20.86 -9.06 -14.08
CA ASN A 28 -19.62 -8.52 -13.53
C ASN A 28 -19.78 -7.22 -12.73
N MET A 29 -21.01 -6.82 -12.40
CA MET A 29 -21.29 -5.63 -11.57
C MET A 29 -20.57 -5.63 -10.22
N ASN A 30 -20.44 -6.80 -9.58
CA ASN A 30 -19.77 -6.90 -8.28
C ASN A 30 -18.28 -7.20 -8.40
N THR A 31 -17.75 -7.32 -9.63
CA THR A 31 -16.34 -7.58 -9.87
C THR A 31 -15.56 -6.26 -9.73
N PRO A 32 -14.62 -6.15 -8.76
CA PRO A 32 -13.81 -4.95 -8.61
C PRO A 32 -13.01 -4.65 -9.88
N GLY A 33 -12.92 -3.38 -10.23
CA GLY A 33 -12.17 -2.91 -11.40
C GLY A 33 -12.73 -3.34 -12.76
N TYR A 34 -13.88 -4.02 -12.83
CA TYR A 34 -14.55 -4.31 -14.10
C TYR A 34 -15.06 -3.02 -14.73
N ARG A 35 -14.89 -2.90 -16.05
CA ARG A 35 -15.49 -1.83 -16.84
C ARG A 35 -16.56 -2.41 -17.73
N GLY A 36 -17.78 -1.90 -17.60
CA GLY A 36 -18.87 -2.20 -18.52
C GLY A 36 -18.50 -1.85 -19.95
N SER A 37 -19.08 -2.57 -20.89
CA SER A 37 -18.89 -2.30 -22.31
C SER A 37 -20.20 -2.00 -23.01
N ASP A 38 -20.15 -1.15 -24.03
CA ASP A 38 -21.29 -0.77 -24.86
C ASP A 38 -21.16 -1.41 -26.24
N THR A 39 -22.31 -1.79 -26.83
CA THR A 39 -22.36 -2.39 -28.16
C THR A 39 -22.86 -1.37 -29.15
N PHE A 40 -22.06 -1.03 -30.16
CA PHE A 40 -22.46 -0.07 -31.18
C PHE A 40 -23.04 -0.80 -32.39
N PHE A 41 -24.21 -0.36 -32.82
CA PHE A 41 -24.90 -0.88 -33.99
C PHE A 41 -24.68 0.03 -35.19
N ARG A 42 -24.60 -0.56 -36.38
CA ARG A 42 -24.49 0.18 -37.65
C ARG A 42 -25.50 -0.36 -38.66
N SER A 43 -26.12 0.56 -39.40
CA SER A 43 -26.91 0.21 -40.58
C SER A 43 -26.00 -0.34 -41.67
N VAL A 44 -26.34 -1.50 -42.22
CA VAL A 44 -25.66 -2.05 -43.40
C VAL A 44 -26.42 -1.55 -44.61
N ASN A 45 -25.74 -0.82 -45.49
CA ASN A 45 -26.35 -0.25 -46.69
C ASN A 45 -25.77 -0.94 -47.94
N GLY A 46 -26.62 -1.22 -48.92
CA GLY A 46 -26.25 -1.72 -50.24
C GLY A 46 -25.77 -0.62 -51.19
N GLN A 47 -25.37 -1.03 -52.39
CA GLN A 47 -24.73 -0.17 -53.40
C GLN A 47 -25.58 1.03 -53.85
N ASP A 48 -26.91 0.97 -53.68
CA ASP A 48 -27.88 2.02 -54.05
C ASP A 48 -28.58 2.67 -52.83
N GLY A 49 -27.99 2.59 -51.63
CA GLY A 49 -28.60 3.14 -50.41
C GLY A 49 -29.76 2.32 -49.85
N GLN A 50 -30.02 1.13 -50.40
CA GLN A 50 -30.98 0.18 -49.82
C GLN A 50 -30.47 -0.36 -48.47
N GLY A 51 -31.31 -0.33 -47.44
CA GLY A 51 -31.00 -0.95 -46.15
C GLY A 51 -30.95 -2.47 -46.24
N LEU A 52 -29.80 -3.04 -45.91
CA LEU A 52 -29.53 -4.49 -45.80
C LEU A 52 -29.56 -4.96 -44.33
N GLY A 53 -30.21 -4.17 -43.47
CA GLY A 53 -30.40 -4.49 -42.06
C GLY A 53 -29.35 -3.85 -41.15
N ALA A 54 -29.03 -4.53 -40.05
CA ALA A 54 -28.17 -4.02 -39.00
C ALA A 54 -27.01 -4.97 -38.71
N GLY A 55 -25.86 -4.40 -38.36
CA GLY A 55 -24.69 -5.13 -37.89
C GLY A 55 -24.11 -4.49 -36.64
N VAL A 56 -23.20 -5.21 -35.99
CA VAL A 56 -22.43 -4.67 -34.87
C VAL A 56 -21.19 -3.96 -35.43
N ALA A 57 -21.05 -2.68 -35.13
CA ALA A 57 -19.88 -1.87 -35.50
C ALA A 57 -18.68 -2.19 -34.60
N GLY A 58 -18.93 -2.48 -33.32
CA GLY A 58 -17.91 -2.82 -32.35
C GLY A 58 -18.45 -2.86 -30.93
N THR A 59 -17.57 -3.19 -30.00
CA THR A 59 -17.81 -3.11 -28.56
C THR A 59 -16.73 -2.23 -27.96
N GLU A 60 -17.12 -1.26 -27.15
CA GLU A 60 -16.19 -0.32 -26.52
C GLU A 60 -16.32 -0.39 -25.00
N VAL A 61 -15.21 -0.25 -24.30
CA VAL A 61 -15.18 -0.27 -22.84
C VAL A 61 -15.49 1.13 -22.30
N ARG A 62 -16.36 1.23 -21.30
CA ARG A 62 -16.65 2.49 -20.62
C ARG A 62 -15.45 2.92 -19.79
N THR A 63 -14.94 4.12 -20.06
CA THR A 63 -13.74 4.66 -19.41
C THR A 63 -14.02 5.41 -18.09
N LYS A 64 -15.29 5.68 -17.79
CA LYS A 64 -15.68 6.36 -16.54
C LYS A 64 -15.32 5.50 -15.32
N ALA A 65 -14.79 6.15 -14.28
CA ALA A 65 -14.48 5.51 -13.01
C ALA A 65 -15.75 4.94 -12.33
N GLY A 66 -15.57 3.84 -11.59
CA GLY A 66 -16.60 3.26 -10.74
C GLY A 66 -16.55 3.85 -9.34
N ASP A 67 -17.51 3.48 -8.51
CA ASP A 67 -17.53 3.90 -7.11
C ASP A 67 -16.43 3.20 -6.30
N THR A 68 -15.84 3.90 -5.35
CA THR A 68 -14.84 3.32 -4.45
C THR A 68 -15.47 2.88 -3.14
N ARG A 69 -15.18 1.66 -2.69
CA ARG A 69 -15.63 1.13 -1.40
C ARG A 69 -14.47 0.87 -0.47
N GLN A 70 -14.58 1.32 0.77
CA GLN A 70 -13.58 1.02 1.79
C GLN A 70 -13.58 -0.48 2.10
N THR A 71 -12.40 -1.05 2.15
CA THR A 71 -12.14 -2.42 2.55
C THR A 71 -11.23 -2.37 3.75
N GLY A 72 -11.57 -3.04 4.85
CA GLY A 72 -10.71 -3.11 6.05
C GLY A 72 -9.40 -3.89 5.85
N ASN A 73 -8.92 -4.03 4.61
CA ASN A 73 -7.67 -4.66 4.25
C ASN A 73 -6.74 -3.61 3.64
N ASP A 74 -5.57 -3.43 4.26
CA ASP A 74 -4.65 -2.36 3.92
C ASP A 74 -3.84 -2.61 2.63
N THR A 75 -3.81 -3.85 2.12
CA THR A 75 -3.22 -4.13 0.79
C THR A 75 -4.10 -3.67 -0.36
N ASN A 76 -5.39 -3.44 -0.11
CA ASN A 76 -6.28 -3.02 -1.18
C ASN A 76 -5.99 -1.58 -1.56
N ALA A 77 -6.05 -1.28 -2.85
CA ALA A 77 -5.85 0.07 -3.36
C ALA A 77 -6.88 0.38 -4.45
N ALA A 78 -7.40 1.59 -4.46
CA ALA A 78 -8.23 2.10 -5.54
C ALA A 78 -7.53 3.28 -6.22
N ILE A 79 -7.70 3.41 -7.53
CA ILE A 79 -7.21 4.58 -8.28
C ILE A 79 -8.37 5.55 -8.43
N THR A 80 -8.22 6.76 -7.90
CA THR A 80 -9.16 7.85 -8.18
C THR A 80 -8.58 8.73 -9.28
N GLY A 81 -9.14 8.59 -10.50
CA GLY A 81 -8.70 9.32 -11.68
C GLY A 81 -8.21 8.41 -12.81
N ALA A 82 -7.34 8.93 -13.66
CA ALA A 82 -6.73 8.20 -14.76
C ALA A 82 -5.59 7.28 -14.29
N GLY A 83 -5.26 6.28 -15.11
CA GLY A 83 -4.22 5.29 -14.82
C GLY A 83 -4.72 3.91 -14.40
N TYR A 84 -3.94 2.89 -14.71
CA TYR A 84 -4.16 1.49 -14.41
C TYR A 84 -3.00 0.97 -13.58
N PHE A 85 -3.25 0.01 -12.68
CA PHE A 85 -2.19 -0.75 -12.05
C PHE A 85 -1.48 -1.62 -13.08
N VAL A 86 -0.16 -1.73 -12.94
CA VAL A 86 0.68 -2.51 -13.84
C VAL A 86 1.03 -3.82 -13.16
N LEU A 87 0.69 -4.92 -13.82
CA LEU A 87 0.95 -6.27 -13.38
C LEU A 87 1.92 -6.96 -14.34
N GLN A 88 2.71 -7.87 -13.81
CA GLN A 88 3.66 -8.68 -14.55
C GLN A 88 3.30 -10.16 -14.38
N GLY A 89 2.95 -10.80 -15.50
CA GLY A 89 2.71 -12.25 -15.53
C GLY A 89 4.00 -13.06 -15.61
N ASP A 90 3.87 -14.39 -15.52
CA ASP A 90 4.99 -15.33 -15.44
C ASP A 90 5.97 -15.26 -16.62
N ASN A 91 5.48 -14.90 -17.81
CA ASN A 91 6.28 -14.76 -19.04
C ASN A 91 6.90 -13.37 -19.23
N LYS A 92 6.91 -12.52 -18.20
CA LYS A 92 7.24 -11.09 -18.32
C LYS A 92 6.33 -10.34 -19.31
N GLU A 93 5.12 -10.85 -19.54
CA GLU A 93 4.05 -10.09 -20.19
C GLU A 93 3.44 -9.10 -19.19
N THR A 94 3.27 -7.85 -19.64
CA THR A 94 2.69 -6.78 -18.83
C THR A 94 1.18 -6.72 -19.04
N PHE A 95 0.44 -6.73 -17.94
CA PHE A 95 -1.00 -6.59 -17.89
C PHE A 95 -1.39 -5.34 -17.12
N TYR A 96 -2.59 -4.83 -17.38
CA TYR A 96 -3.11 -3.63 -16.75
C TYR A 96 -4.42 -3.94 -16.06
N THR A 97 -4.68 -3.35 -14.90
CA THR A 97 -5.96 -3.56 -14.22
C THR A 97 -6.38 -2.34 -13.43
N ARG A 98 -7.69 -2.20 -13.20
CA ARG A 98 -8.26 -1.29 -12.20
C ARG A 98 -8.57 -2.00 -10.89
N ALA A 99 -8.56 -3.33 -10.87
CA ALA A 99 -8.77 -4.10 -9.66
C ALA A 99 -7.51 -4.00 -8.79
N GLY A 100 -7.62 -3.36 -7.63
CA GLY A 100 -6.49 -3.25 -6.69
C GLY A 100 -6.64 -4.14 -5.47
N GLN A 101 -7.08 -5.37 -5.67
CA GLN A 101 -7.17 -6.39 -4.62
C GLN A 101 -5.83 -7.13 -4.52
N PHE A 102 -4.90 -6.55 -3.77
CA PHE A 102 -3.56 -7.09 -3.67
C PHE A 102 -3.38 -7.92 -2.41
N GLN A 103 -2.41 -8.83 -2.44
CA GLN A 103 -1.96 -9.61 -1.30
C GLN A 103 -0.46 -9.83 -1.43
N ILE A 104 0.22 -10.02 -0.30
CA ILE A 104 1.63 -10.39 -0.31
C ILE A 104 1.74 -11.92 -0.33
N ASP A 105 2.51 -12.45 -1.28
CA ASP A 105 2.77 -13.88 -1.39
C ASP A 105 3.79 -14.38 -0.33
N LYS A 106 4.11 -15.67 -0.37
CA LYS A 106 5.09 -16.28 0.56
C LYS A 106 6.51 -15.76 0.35
N ASP A 107 6.84 -15.37 -0.88
CA ASP A 107 8.16 -14.88 -1.30
C ASP A 107 8.33 -13.38 -1.03
N GLY A 108 7.28 -12.69 -0.59
CA GLY A 108 7.27 -11.27 -0.23
C GLY A 108 6.89 -10.35 -1.38
N TYR A 109 6.46 -10.86 -2.53
CA TYR A 109 5.97 -10.04 -3.63
C TYR A 109 4.53 -9.61 -3.41
N LEU A 110 4.22 -8.38 -3.81
CA LEU A 110 2.84 -7.93 -3.93
C LEU A 110 2.24 -8.55 -5.20
N VAL A 111 1.18 -9.34 -5.05
CA VAL A 111 0.47 -10.00 -6.14
C VAL A 111 -1.01 -9.65 -6.12
N ASP A 112 -1.65 -9.66 -7.28
CA ASP A 112 -3.11 -9.60 -7.36
C ASP A 112 -3.74 -10.93 -6.89
N THR A 113 -4.82 -10.86 -6.12
CA THR A 113 -5.42 -12.03 -5.47
C THR A 113 -5.99 -13.05 -6.46
N ILE A 114 -6.49 -12.62 -7.63
CA ILE A 114 -7.16 -13.50 -8.60
C ILE A 114 -6.21 -14.00 -9.68
N SER A 115 -5.41 -13.10 -10.26
CA SER A 115 -4.45 -13.42 -11.31
C SER A 115 -3.16 -14.02 -10.77
N GLN A 116 -2.80 -13.73 -9.52
CA GLN A 116 -1.51 -14.05 -8.90
C GLN A 116 -0.31 -13.39 -9.62
N PHE A 117 -0.57 -12.41 -10.48
CA PHE A 117 0.46 -11.66 -11.17
C PHE A 117 1.07 -10.61 -10.24
N ARG A 118 2.36 -10.35 -10.44
CA ARG A 118 3.14 -9.45 -9.57
C ARG A 118 2.85 -8.00 -9.90
N VAL A 119 2.58 -7.21 -8.89
CA VAL A 119 2.36 -5.77 -9.02
C VAL A 119 3.71 -5.08 -9.20
N GLN A 120 3.80 -4.27 -10.25
CA GLN A 120 4.96 -3.44 -10.50
C GLN A 120 4.93 -2.19 -9.61
N GLY A 121 6.12 -1.78 -9.21
CA GLY A 121 6.38 -0.51 -8.56
C GLY A 121 7.40 0.30 -9.33
N ILE A 122 7.58 1.53 -8.88
CA ILE A 122 8.60 2.46 -9.34
C ILE A 122 9.46 2.85 -8.15
N ASP A 123 10.77 2.88 -8.34
CA ASP A 123 11.72 3.34 -7.33
C ASP A 123 11.82 4.88 -7.32
N ALA A 124 12.59 5.43 -6.37
CA ALA A 124 12.85 6.86 -6.30
C ALA A 124 13.58 7.42 -7.53
N ALA A 125 14.32 6.58 -8.25
CA ALA A 125 15.08 6.92 -9.46
C ALA A 125 14.26 6.80 -10.76
N GLY A 126 13.02 6.29 -10.69
CA GLY A 126 12.13 6.12 -11.84
C GLY A 126 12.22 4.76 -12.53
N ASN A 127 13.00 3.81 -12.01
CA ASN A 127 13.08 2.46 -12.55
C ASN A 127 11.87 1.63 -12.10
N ARG A 128 11.34 0.82 -13.03
CA ARG A 128 10.26 -0.12 -12.73
C ARG A 128 10.82 -1.45 -12.24
N GLY A 129 10.13 -2.07 -11.30
CA GLY A 129 10.40 -3.44 -10.86
C GLY A 129 9.31 -4.00 -9.96
N ASP A 130 9.35 -5.31 -9.74
CA ASP A 130 8.41 -6.00 -8.85
C ASP A 130 8.48 -5.43 -7.43
N ILE A 131 7.33 -5.18 -6.81
CA ILE A 131 7.28 -4.78 -5.40
C ILE A 131 7.56 -6.01 -4.54
N ASN A 132 8.72 -6.04 -3.90
CA ASN A 132 9.12 -7.09 -2.95
C ASN A 132 9.40 -6.49 -1.56
N ILE A 133 8.78 -7.06 -0.54
CA ILE A 133 8.95 -6.67 0.87
C ILE A 133 9.75 -7.68 1.70
N LYS A 134 10.28 -8.76 1.13
CA LYS A 134 10.98 -9.85 1.84
C LYS A 134 12.07 -9.33 2.78
N GLU A 135 12.96 -8.48 2.27
CA GLU A 135 14.05 -7.87 3.05
C GLU A 135 13.55 -6.84 4.08
N ARG A 136 12.31 -6.39 3.93
CA ARG A 136 11.65 -5.40 4.79
C ARG A 136 10.58 -6.03 5.70
N ARG A 137 10.50 -7.36 5.79
CA ARG A 137 9.60 -8.06 6.73
C ARG A 137 10.06 -7.94 8.17
N THR A 138 11.36 -7.75 8.36
CA THR A 138 11.98 -7.49 9.65
C THR A 138 12.87 -6.28 9.54
N LEU A 139 12.72 -5.36 10.48
CA LEU A 139 13.72 -4.33 10.67
C LEU A 139 14.91 -4.98 11.40
N PRO A 140 16.14 -4.87 10.87
CA PRO A 140 17.32 -5.34 11.58
C PRO A 140 17.45 -4.56 12.90
N PRO A 141 18.04 -5.18 13.92
CA PRO A 141 18.21 -4.52 15.20
C PRO A 141 19.20 -3.37 15.04
N THR A 142 18.93 -2.29 15.75
CA THR A 142 19.88 -1.18 15.87
C THR A 142 20.48 -1.24 17.27
N PRO A 143 21.82 -1.28 17.41
CA PRO A 143 22.45 -1.19 18.72
C PRO A 143 22.14 0.14 19.39
N THR A 144 21.91 0.14 20.71
CA THR A 144 21.84 1.37 21.50
C THR A 144 23.23 2.01 21.56
N THR A 145 23.35 3.28 21.21
CA THR A 145 24.60 4.03 21.35
C THR A 145 24.49 5.12 22.41
N LYS A 146 23.28 5.63 22.69
CA LYS A 146 23.05 6.77 23.57
C LYS A 146 21.89 6.55 24.55
N VAL A 147 22.15 6.84 25.82
CA VAL A 147 21.13 6.93 26.87
C VAL A 147 21.22 8.30 27.53
N GLU A 148 20.14 9.06 27.47
CA GLU A 148 20.04 10.38 28.08
C GLU A 148 19.56 10.28 29.52
N MET A 149 20.24 10.98 30.42
CA MET A 149 19.96 10.97 31.84
C MET A 149 19.26 12.27 32.21
N ILE A 150 17.96 12.20 32.47
CA ILE A 150 17.08 13.37 32.60
C ILE A 150 16.58 13.50 34.04
N GLY A 151 16.78 14.67 34.64
CA GLY A 151 16.23 15.00 35.95
C GLY A 151 17.30 15.52 36.92
N THR A 152 17.00 15.40 38.20
CA THR A 152 17.76 16.11 39.24
C THR A 152 18.27 15.17 40.32
N LEU A 153 19.52 15.38 40.74
CA LEU A 153 20.10 14.78 41.93
C LEU A 153 20.17 15.82 43.06
N ALA A 154 19.72 15.47 44.27
CA ALA A 154 19.85 16.33 45.44
C ALA A 154 21.17 16.04 46.19
N ARG A 155 21.95 17.05 46.51
CA ARG A 155 23.19 16.87 47.29
C ARG A 155 22.93 16.46 48.74
N SER A 156 21.87 17.00 49.34
CA SER A 156 21.47 16.72 50.71
C SER A 156 19.94 16.80 50.86
N GLY A 157 19.42 16.24 51.95
CA GLY A 157 17.98 16.31 52.27
C GLY A 157 17.12 15.24 51.60
N ALA A 158 17.68 14.42 50.70
CA ALA A 158 17.00 13.24 50.19
C ALA A 158 16.91 12.15 51.25
N THR A 159 15.77 11.44 51.31
CA THR A 159 15.55 10.32 52.24
C THR A 159 16.52 9.16 52.00
N GLU A 160 16.90 8.95 50.74
CA GLU A 160 17.88 7.94 50.33
C GLU A 160 19.20 8.62 49.99
N ALA A 161 20.30 8.14 50.57
CA ALA A 161 21.64 8.67 50.28
C ALA A 161 22.13 8.30 48.87
N THR A 162 21.54 7.28 48.23
CA THR A 162 21.91 6.83 46.89
C THR A 162 20.69 6.82 45.98
N HIS A 163 20.89 7.08 44.68
CA HIS A 163 19.82 6.96 43.69
C HIS A 163 20.06 5.75 42.79
N GLN A 164 19.01 5.02 42.43
CA GLN A 164 19.13 3.84 41.57
C GLN A 164 18.04 3.83 40.50
N ILE A 165 18.45 3.62 39.26
CA ILE A 165 17.55 3.43 38.12
C ILE A 165 17.67 1.97 37.72
N LYS A 166 16.57 1.23 37.86
CA LYS A 166 16.48 -0.19 37.52
C LYS A 166 15.85 -0.38 36.14
N ASP A 167 16.13 -1.53 35.53
CA ASP A 167 15.49 -2.00 34.30
C ASP A 167 15.65 -1.07 33.08
N VAL A 168 16.80 -0.40 32.92
CA VAL A 168 17.10 0.34 31.69
C VAL A 168 17.39 -0.67 30.58
N VAL A 169 16.48 -0.80 29.61
CA VAL A 169 16.60 -1.78 28.53
C VAL A 169 17.43 -1.22 27.39
N VAL A 170 18.62 -1.76 27.17
CA VAL A 170 19.50 -1.44 26.04
C VAL A 170 19.58 -2.61 25.07
N TYR A 171 19.81 -2.33 23.79
CA TYR A 171 19.91 -3.34 22.75
C TYR A 171 21.33 -3.48 22.22
N ASP A 172 21.76 -4.72 22.02
CA ASP A 172 23.03 -5.02 21.38
C ASP A 172 22.94 -5.05 19.85
N ALA A 173 24.09 -5.21 19.17
CA ALA A 173 24.17 -5.34 17.72
C ALA A 173 23.44 -6.56 17.13
N SER A 174 23.13 -7.58 17.94
CA SER A 174 22.34 -8.76 17.56
C SER A 174 20.84 -8.61 17.82
N GLY A 175 20.42 -7.51 18.48
CA GLY A 175 19.04 -7.24 18.87
C GLY A 175 18.61 -7.87 20.18
N ALA A 176 19.51 -8.49 20.95
CA ALA A 176 19.20 -8.98 22.28
C ALA A 176 19.12 -7.80 23.27
N SER A 177 18.11 -7.85 24.14
CA SER A 177 17.94 -6.84 25.18
C SER A 177 18.76 -7.19 26.41
N GLN A 178 19.48 -6.20 26.92
CA GLN A 178 20.12 -6.25 28.23
C GLN A 178 19.47 -5.22 29.14
N LYS A 179 19.19 -5.62 30.38
CA LYS A 179 18.70 -4.71 31.41
C LYS A 179 19.89 -4.22 32.22
N LEU A 180 20.06 -2.91 32.26
CA LEU A 180 21.07 -2.23 33.07
C LEU A 180 20.43 -1.62 34.31
N THR A 181 21.19 -1.67 35.39
CA THR A 181 20.89 -0.99 36.63
C THR A 181 22.00 0.01 36.92
N ILE A 182 21.64 1.29 37.00
CA ILE A 182 22.57 2.39 37.21
C ILE A 182 22.38 2.90 38.64
N LYS A 183 23.44 2.83 39.44
CA LYS A 183 23.45 3.30 40.83
C LYS A 183 24.34 4.54 40.95
N PHE A 184 23.82 5.57 41.58
CA PHE A 184 24.49 6.82 41.88
C PHE A 184 24.79 6.88 43.38
N THR A 185 26.07 6.94 43.74
CA THR A 185 26.53 7.08 45.12
C THR A 185 27.23 8.43 45.26
N PRO A 186 26.86 9.29 46.21
CA PRO A 186 27.52 10.58 46.39
C PRO A 186 28.96 10.34 46.84
N GLN A 187 29.90 11.02 46.21
CA GLN A 187 31.32 10.92 46.53
C GLN A 187 31.90 12.32 46.66
N SER A 188 32.77 12.53 47.64
CA SER A 188 33.61 13.72 47.69
C SER A 188 34.98 13.33 47.14
N THR A 189 35.28 13.71 45.90
CA THR A 189 36.58 13.48 45.26
C THR A 189 37.37 14.78 45.13
N ALA A 190 38.64 14.68 44.73
CA ALA A 190 39.52 15.83 44.53
C ALA A 190 39.15 16.72 43.31
N VAL A 191 38.18 16.29 42.48
CA VAL A 191 37.75 16.99 41.26
C VAL A 191 36.72 18.07 41.58
N SER A 192 35.67 17.73 42.35
CA SER A 192 34.72 18.69 42.89
C SER A 192 34.04 18.14 44.15
N SER A 193 33.59 19.03 45.03
CA SER A 193 32.83 18.66 46.24
C SER A 193 31.42 18.11 45.94
N ASN A 194 31.02 18.12 44.67
CA ASN A 194 29.70 17.79 44.16
C ASN A 194 29.79 16.63 43.15
N SER A 195 30.58 15.60 43.46
CA SER A 195 30.74 14.43 42.60
C SER A 195 29.83 13.25 42.99
N TRP A 196 29.50 12.44 42.00
CA TRP A 196 28.70 11.22 42.12
C TRP A 196 29.44 10.09 41.43
N GLN A 197 29.63 8.98 42.15
CA GLN A 197 30.07 7.73 41.55
C GLN A 197 28.87 7.06 40.87
N VAL A 198 29.07 6.62 39.63
CA VAL A 198 28.07 5.93 38.83
C VAL A 198 28.53 4.52 38.57
N ASP A 199 27.84 3.58 39.17
CA ASP A 199 28.07 2.16 39.00
C ASP A 199 26.99 1.59 38.08
N VAL A 200 27.42 1.09 36.92
CA VAL A 200 26.54 0.45 35.94
C VAL A 200 26.70 -1.05 36.07
N SER A 201 25.61 -1.72 36.40
CA SER A 201 25.55 -3.18 36.58
C SER A 201 24.56 -3.81 35.60
N ASN A 202 24.83 -5.06 35.21
CA ASN A 202 23.90 -5.85 34.41
C ASN A 202 22.77 -6.45 35.28
N ALA A 203 21.81 -7.13 34.65
CA ALA A 203 20.71 -7.82 35.34
C ALA A 203 21.16 -8.89 36.35
N ALA A 204 22.37 -9.44 36.19
CA ALA A 204 22.97 -10.41 37.10
C ALA A 204 23.75 -9.75 38.27
N GLY A 205 23.78 -8.41 38.34
CA GLY A 205 24.49 -7.66 39.38
C GLY A 205 26.00 -7.54 39.17
N SER A 206 26.53 -7.97 38.02
CA SER A 206 27.94 -7.79 37.67
C SER A 206 28.18 -6.35 37.22
N LEU A 207 29.23 -5.73 37.77
CA LEU A 207 29.64 -4.36 37.46
C LEU A 207 30.28 -4.33 36.06
N LEU A 208 29.69 -3.56 35.15
CA LEU A 208 30.17 -3.38 33.78
C LEU A 208 31.12 -2.19 33.65
N SER A 209 30.79 -1.09 34.34
CA SER A 209 31.58 0.14 34.33
C SER A 209 31.33 0.92 35.61
N THR A 210 32.36 1.60 36.08
CA THR A 210 32.25 2.61 37.13
C THR A 210 32.76 3.93 36.55
N GLY A 211 32.06 5.01 36.82
CA GLY A 211 32.40 6.35 36.35
C GLY A 211 32.19 7.38 37.45
N THR A 212 32.72 8.57 37.22
CA THR A 212 32.47 9.72 38.09
C THR A 212 31.79 10.80 37.28
N ILE A 213 30.77 11.40 37.87
CA ILE A 213 30.08 12.57 37.34
C ILE A 213 30.28 13.69 38.35
N ALA A 214 30.55 14.89 37.85
CA ALA A 214 30.77 16.06 38.66
C ALA A 214 29.83 17.17 38.18
N PHE A 215 29.30 17.92 39.15
CA PHE A 215 28.51 19.11 38.88
C PHE A 215 29.21 20.36 39.43
N GLY A 216 29.06 21.47 38.73
CA GLY A 216 29.53 22.77 39.16
C GLY A 216 28.79 23.29 40.39
N ILE A 217 29.23 24.45 40.89
CA ILE A 217 28.57 25.16 42.00
C ILE A 217 27.15 25.61 41.61
N ASP A 218 26.95 25.89 40.33
CA ASP A 218 25.68 26.25 39.69
C ASP A 218 24.74 25.05 39.50
N GLY A 219 25.19 23.82 39.80
CA GLY A 219 24.41 22.59 39.64
C GLY A 219 24.35 22.06 38.21
N SER A 220 25.11 22.63 37.27
CA SER A 220 25.23 22.11 35.89
C SER A 220 26.33 21.04 35.79
N PRO A 221 26.30 20.15 34.79
CA PRO A 221 27.38 19.17 34.59
C PRO A 221 28.73 19.84 34.31
N GLU A 222 29.82 19.26 34.81
CA GLU A 222 31.18 19.78 34.61
C GLU A 222 31.83 19.22 33.32
N VAL A 223 32.70 20.01 32.69
CA VAL A 223 33.39 19.61 31.45
C VAL A 223 34.25 18.37 31.70
N GLY A 224 34.07 17.34 30.88
CA GLY A 224 34.82 16.08 31.00
C GLY A 224 34.20 15.05 31.96
N TYR A 225 33.18 15.43 32.71
CA TYR A 225 32.43 14.54 33.62
C TYR A 225 30.94 14.44 33.26
N ASN A 226 30.57 14.91 32.08
CA ASN A 226 29.19 14.99 31.60
C ASN A 226 28.77 13.76 30.76
N THR A 227 29.69 12.85 30.46
CA THR A 227 29.40 11.60 29.74
C THR A 227 30.11 10.42 30.38
N LEU A 228 29.48 9.25 30.38
CA LEU A 228 30.09 8.00 30.82
C LEU A 228 29.92 6.94 29.74
N THR A 229 31.03 6.37 29.27
CA THR A 229 31.00 5.27 28.30
C THR A 229 30.98 3.93 29.03
N VAL A 230 29.97 3.12 28.73
CA VAL A 230 29.78 1.78 29.28
C VAL A 230 30.09 0.77 28.17
N PRO A 231 31.16 -0.02 28.29
CA PRO A 231 31.39 -1.13 27.37
C PRO A 231 30.40 -2.26 27.68
N LEU A 232 29.52 -2.54 26.72
CA LEU A 232 28.74 -3.76 26.66
C LEU A 232 29.56 -4.80 25.90
N LEU A 233 30.07 -5.80 26.62
CA LEU A 233 30.61 -7.00 25.98
C LEU A 233 29.49 -8.00 25.79
N ASN A 234 29.25 -8.37 24.53
CA ASN A 234 28.33 -9.43 24.18
C ASN A 234 29.01 -10.35 23.16
N SER A 235 29.25 -11.60 23.57
CA SER A 235 29.63 -12.73 22.71
C SER A 235 30.61 -12.42 21.55
N GLY A 236 31.63 -11.59 21.79
CA GLY A 236 32.70 -11.30 20.82
C GLY A 236 32.63 -9.96 20.06
N SER A 237 31.56 -9.18 20.16
CA SER A 237 31.52 -7.79 19.66
C SER A 237 31.35 -6.81 20.82
N GLY A 238 32.35 -5.95 21.04
CA GLY A 238 32.26 -4.87 22.02
C GLY A 238 31.43 -3.71 21.47
N GLN A 239 30.37 -3.33 22.18
CA GLN A 239 29.58 -2.14 21.88
C GLN A 239 29.72 -1.17 23.04
N ALA A 240 29.89 0.12 22.74
CA ALA A 240 29.97 1.16 23.75
C ALA A 240 28.64 1.92 23.79
N VAL A 241 28.04 2.03 24.99
CA VAL A 241 26.87 2.88 25.24
C VAL A 241 27.32 4.11 25.99
N VAL A 242 27.00 5.29 25.48
CA VAL A 242 27.29 6.57 26.13
C VAL A 242 26.07 6.99 26.95
N LEU A 243 26.27 7.10 28.26
CA LEU A 243 25.35 7.78 29.17
C LEU A 243 25.64 9.28 29.09
N ASP A 244 24.68 10.06 28.59
CA ASP A 244 24.77 11.50 28.41
C ASP A 244 24.01 12.23 29.51
N PHE A 245 24.72 13.08 30.26
CA PHE A 245 24.18 13.89 31.35
C PHE A 245 23.96 15.35 30.94
N GLY A 246 24.23 15.70 29.68
CA GLY A 246 23.98 17.02 29.10
C GLY A 246 25.26 17.80 28.79
N ASN A 247 25.06 19.00 28.24
CA ASN A 247 26.17 19.90 27.95
C ASN A 247 26.67 20.58 29.23
N PRO A 248 28.00 20.75 29.38
CA PRO A 248 28.54 21.47 30.52
C PRO A 248 28.04 22.92 30.58
N GLY A 249 27.71 23.41 31.77
CA GLY A 249 27.17 24.77 31.93
C GLY A 249 25.70 24.94 31.50
N SER A 250 24.99 23.85 31.19
CA SER A 250 23.57 23.85 30.81
C SER A 250 22.74 22.92 31.69
N TYR A 251 21.43 23.14 31.74
CA TYR A 251 20.46 22.34 32.50
C TYR A 251 19.60 21.43 31.61
N ASN A 252 20.09 21.09 30.42
CA ASN A 252 19.30 20.42 29.38
C ASN A 252 18.87 18.98 29.75
N LEU A 253 19.71 18.22 30.46
CA LEU A 253 19.45 16.81 30.79
C LEU A 253 19.53 16.58 32.31
N ALA A 254 20.75 16.49 32.86
CA ALA A 254 20.95 16.29 34.29
C ALA A 254 21.29 17.60 35.00
N SER A 255 20.82 17.73 36.24
CA SER A 255 21.14 18.86 37.12
C SER A 255 21.33 18.38 38.56
N GLN A 256 22.07 19.17 39.34
CA GLN A 256 22.17 18.97 40.78
C GLN A 256 21.56 20.16 41.54
N VAL A 257 20.81 19.86 42.59
CA VAL A 257 20.32 20.86 43.54
C VAL A 257 21.00 20.71 44.90
N ALA A 258 21.21 21.83 45.59
CA ALA A 258 21.88 21.84 46.89
C ALA A 258 21.11 21.07 47.98
N SER A 259 19.78 21.17 47.96
CA SER A 259 18.88 20.43 48.85
C SER A 259 17.57 20.11 48.13
N GLY A 260 17.07 18.88 48.32
CA GLY A 260 15.80 18.44 47.76
C GLY A 260 15.28 17.19 48.47
N PRO A 261 13.96 16.96 48.49
CA PRO A 261 13.36 15.85 49.26
C PRO A 261 13.62 14.47 48.65
N SER A 262 14.01 14.39 47.37
CA SER A 262 14.28 13.13 46.66
C SER A 262 15.11 13.34 45.40
N HIS A 263 15.63 12.25 44.84
CA HIS A 263 16.25 12.20 43.52
C HIS A 263 15.19 11.89 42.44
N THR A 264 15.23 12.60 41.32
CA THR A 264 14.26 12.44 40.21
C THR A 264 14.90 12.02 38.90
N LEU A 265 16.20 11.72 38.92
CA LEU A 265 16.94 11.35 37.72
C LEU A 265 16.39 10.06 37.10
N THR A 266 16.14 10.07 35.79
CA THR A 266 15.63 8.95 35.01
C THR A 266 16.50 8.73 33.77
N ALA A 267 16.44 7.54 33.20
CA ALA A 267 17.18 7.21 31.98
C ALA A 267 16.21 7.06 30.81
N LYS A 268 16.50 7.76 29.71
CA LYS A 268 15.79 7.65 28.44
C LYS A 268 16.74 7.12 27.39
N VAL A 269 16.46 5.91 26.92
CA VAL A 269 17.21 5.30 25.81
C VAL A 269 16.81 6.02 24.52
N VAL A 270 17.78 6.63 23.84
CA VAL A 270 17.53 7.47 22.66
C VAL A 270 17.42 6.62 21.40
N ASP A 271 18.31 5.64 21.30
CA ASP A 271 18.41 4.74 20.16
C ASP A 271 18.56 3.29 20.62
N GLY A 272 18.23 2.37 19.72
CA GLY A 272 18.22 0.96 20.03
C GLY A 272 16.86 0.33 19.78
N SER A 273 16.87 -0.78 19.06
CA SER A 273 15.67 -1.56 18.82
C SER A 273 16.03 -3.02 18.63
N ALA A 274 15.19 -3.89 19.18
CA ALA A 274 15.23 -5.31 18.85
C ALA A 274 14.85 -5.52 17.38
N VAL A 275 15.07 -6.74 16.89
CA VAL A 275 14.48 -7.19 15.63
C VAL A 275 12.98 -6.94 15.69
N SER A 276 12.48 -6.13 14.77
CA SER A 276 11.08 -5.75 14.74
C SER A 276 10.39 -6.35 13.52
N GLY A 277 9.40 -7.20 13.75
CA GLY A 277 8.57 -7.72 12.68
C GLY A 277 7.66 -6.62 12.11
N LEU A 278 7.33 -6.75 10.83
CA LEU A 278 6.31 -5.93 10.19
C LEU A 278 4.95 -6.15 10.88
N SER A 279 4.32 -5.07 11.34
CA SER A 279 3.01 -5.11 11.98
C SER A 279 1.89 -4.85 10.98
N SER A 280 2.04 -3.83 10.15
CA SER A 280 1.08 -3.48 9.11
C SER A 280 1.77 -2.81 7.93
N TYR A 281 1.09 -2.81 6.80
CA TYR A 281 1.46 -2.08 5.59
C TYR A 281 0.24 -1.27 5.18
N ALA A 282 0.42 -0.08 4.61
CA ALA A 282 -0.67 0.70 4.06
C ALA A 282 -0.18 1.54 2.88
N PHE A 283 -1.01 1.75 1.88
CA PHE A 283 -0.69 2.67 0.77
C PHE A 283 -1.12 4.09 1.11
N ASP A 284 -0.25 5.06 0.85
CA ASP A 284 -0.61 6.47 0.91
C ASP A 284 -1.26 6.96 -0.40
N GLU A 285 -1.62 8.25 -0.45
CA GLU A 285 -2.26 8.85 -1.63
C GLU A 285 -1.37 8.88 -2.87
N LYS A 286 -0.05 8.83 -2.67
CA LYS A 286 0.97 8.75 -3.72
C LYS A 286 1.22 7.31 -4.16
N GLY A 287 0.60 6.31 -3.51
CA GLY A 287 0.84 4.89 -3.77
C GLY A 287 2.14 4.36 -3.17
N VAL A 288 2.79 5.10 -2.28
CA VAL A 288 3.95 4.61 -1.52
C VAL A 288 3.45 3.66 -0.44
N MET A 289 4.04 2.47 -0.40
CA MET A 289 3.73 1.47 0.63
C MET A 289 4.43 1.85 1.94
N ASN A 290 3.68 2.32 2.93
CA ASN A 290 4.17 2.59 4.27
C ASN A 290 4.15 1.32 5.13
N LEU A 291 5.32 0.93 5.60
CA LEU A 291 5.53 -0.25 6.45
C LEU A 291 5.62 0.21 7.91
N THR A 292 4.73 -0.27 8.76
CA THR A 292 4.78 -0.04 10.21
C THR A 292 5.24 -1.31 10.91
N TYR A 293 6.32 -1.20 11.68
CA TYR A 293 6.88 -2.32 12.42
C TYR A 293 6.33 -2.37 13.85
N ALA A 294 6.48 -3.51 14.52
CA ALA A 294 6.04 -3.71 15.91
C ALA A 294 6.71 -2.74 16.91
N SER A 295 7.87 -2.17 16.54
CA SER A 295 8.56 -1.12 17.28
C SER A 295 7.90 0.27 17.16
N GLY A 296 6.85 0.39 16.33
CA GLY A 296 6.20 1.66 15.99
C GLY A 296 6.95 2.48 14.94
N GLN A 297 8.15 2.06 14.53
CA GLN A 297 8.88 2.72 13.44
C GLN A 297 8.12 2.55 12.12
N LYS A 298 8.10 3.61 11.31
CA LYS A 298 7.55 3.60 9.95
C LYS A 298 8.70 3.69 8.95
N ARG A 299 8.65 2.88 7.89
CA ARG A 299 9.56 2.98 6.74
C ARG A 299 8.76 3.07 5.47
N GLU A 300 9.19 3.96 4.58
CA GLU A 300 8.66 4.04 3.23
C GLU A 300 9.19 2.86 2.41
N GLY A 301 8.28 2.22 1.69
CA GLY A 301 8.54 1.10 0.81
C GLY A 301 8.64 1.54 -0.65
N SER A 302 8.33 0.61 -1.55
CA SER A 302 8.23 0.92 -2.98
C SER A 302 6.91 1.61 -3.27
N GLN A 303 6.90 2.43 -4.33
CA GLN A 303 5.71 3.12 -4.81
C GLN A 303 5.04 2.33 -5.93
N LEU A 304 3.71 2.28 -5.96
CA LEU A 304 2.95 1.69 -7.07
C LEU A 304 3.17 2.51 -8.35
N VAL A 305 3.43 1.81 -9.46
CA VAL A 305 3.50 2.45 -10.78
C VAL A 305 2.12 2.41 -11.44
N LEU A 306 1.73 3.53 -12.03
CA LEU A 306 0.52 3.64 -12.83
C LEU A 306 0.86 3.71 -14.31
N ALA A 307 0.01 3.12 -15.15
CA ALA A 307 0.08 3.24 -16.60
C ALA A 307 -1.16 3.95 -17.14
N ASP A 308 -0.99 4.93 -18.00
CA ASP A 308 -2.07 5.61 -18.71
C ASP A 308 -1.85 5.45 -20.22
N PHE A 309 -2.95 5.54 -20.97
CA PHE A 309 -2.93 5.39 -22.41
C PHE A 309 -3.65 6.58 -23.05
N ASP A 310 -3.16 7.01 -24.21
CA ASP A 310 -3.82 8.09 -24.96
C ASP A 310 -5.20 7.65 -25.47
N ASP A 311 -5.35 6.36 -25.78
CA ASP A 311 -6.63 5.73 -26.13
C ASP A 311 -6.90 4.51 -25.23
N ASN A 312 -7.75 4.72 -24.22
CA ASN A 312 -8.18 3.66 -23.30
C ASN A 312 -9.21 2.70 -23.93
N ALA A 313 -9.89 3.10 -25.01
CA ALA A 313 -10.88 2.25 -25.69
C ALA A 313 -10.22 1.16 -26.53
N ALA A 314 -8.99 1.39 -27.00
CA ALA A 314 -8.18 0.41 -27.72
C ALA A 314 -7.61 -0.72 -26.84
N LEU A 315 -7.81 -0.66 -25.51
CA LEU A 315 -7.37 -1.70 -24.60
C LEU A 315 -8.17 -2.99 -24.81
N ILE A 316 -7.46 -4.10 -24.93
CA ILE A 316 -8.06 -5.42 -25.11
C ILE A 316 -8.37 -5.99 -23.73
N ALA A 317 -9.65 -6.08 -23.40
CA ALA A 317 -10.11 -6.76 -22.19
C ALA A 317 -9.80 -8.27 -22.29
N GLY A 318 -9.10 -8.78 -21.27
CA GLY A 318 -8.82 -10.20 -21.07
C GLY A 318 -9.61 -10.77 -19.90
N GLU A 319 -9.19 -11.94 -19.43
CA GLU A 319 -9.80 -12.59 -18.27
C GLU A 319 -9.45 -11.85 -16.96
N LYS A 320 -10.24 -12.08 -15.90
CA LYS A 320 -9.96 -11.60 -14.52
C LYS A 320 -9.82 -10.07 -14.38
N SER A 321 -10.55 -9.29 -15.18
CA SER A 321 -10.44 -7.81 -15.22
C SER A 321 -9.03 -7.31 -15.54
N LEU A 322 -8.29 -8.09 -16.33
CA LEU A 322 -7.00 -7.69 -16.88
C LEU A 322 -7.18 -7.11 -18.28
N TYR A 323 -6.37 -6.13 -18.61
CA TYR A 323 -6.30 -5.50 -19.92
C TYR A 323 -4.91 -5.70 -20.51
N ARG A 324 -4.85 -5.86 -21.82
CA ARG A 324 -3.60 -5.85 -22.60
C ARG A 324 -3.64 -4.67 -23.57
N ALA A 325 -2.51 -4.00 -23.71
CA ALA A 325 -2.34 -3.00 -24.75
C ALA A 325 -1.87 -3.69 -26.04
N PRO A 326 -2.43 -3.35 -27.21
CA PRO A 326 -1.87 -3.78 -28.50
C PRO A 326 -0.51 -3.12 -28.75
N ASP A 327 0.33 -3.71 -29.59
CA ASP A 327 1.69 -3.20 -29.87
C ASP A 327 1.74 -1.75 -30.40
N SER A 328 0.65 -1.29 -31.03
CA SER A 328 0.49 0.07 -31.52
C SER A 328 0.22 1.12 -30.43
N LEU A 329 -0.16 0.68 -29.22
CA LEU A 329 -0.52 1.54 -28.11
C LEU A 329 0.58 1.48 -27.04
N HIS A 330 1.31 2.57 -26.88
CA HIS A 330 2.40 2.62 -25.93
C HIS A 330 1.93 3.14 -24.56
N PRO A 331 2.13 2.37 -23.47
CA PRO A 331 1.79 2.80 -22.12
C PRO A 331 2.71 3.95 -21.68
N GLN A 332 2.13 5.01 -21.13
CA GLN A 332 2.89 6.00 -20.37
C GLN A 332 2.89 5.58 -18.91
N PHE A 333 4.07 5.43 -18.32
CA PHE A 333 4.22 5.06 -16.91
C PHE A 333 4.54 6.28 -16.05
N GLY A 334 4.01 6.32 -14.84
CA GLY A 334 4.36 7.37 -13.89
C GLY A 334 3.87 7.07 -12.49
N ARG A 335 4.03 8.09 -11.64
CA ARG A 335 3.66 8.05 -10.22
C ARG A 335 2.25 8.61 -10.04
N ALA A 336 1.56 8.13 -9.02
CA ALA A 336 0.27 8.70 -8.66
C ALA A 336 0.43 10.17 -8.25
N THR A 337 -0.58 10.99 -8.55
CA THR A 337 -0.61 12.45 -8.31
C THR A 337 0.37 13.28 -9.16
N GLU A 338 1.19 12.65 -10.02
CA GLU A 338 2.06 13.36 -10.96
C GLU A 338 1.44 13.43 -12.37
N GLY A 339 1.47 14.60 -13.00
CA GLY A 339 1.03 14.77 -14.39
C GLY A 339 -0.45 14.43 -14.62
N ARG A 340 -0.72 13.45 -15.51
CA ARG A 340 -2.07 13.00 -15.88
C ARG A 340 -2.62 11.91 -14.96
N PHE A 341 -1.80 11.36 -14.06
CA PHE A 341 -2.17 10.23 -13.23
C PHE A 341 -3.10 10.63 -12.07
N GLY A 342 -4.03 9.74 -11.75
CA GLY A 342 -4.89 9.86 -10.58
C GLY A 342 -4.12 9.70 -9.27
N ARG A 343 -4.85 9.84 -8.16
CA ARG A 343 -4.35 9.53 -6.82
C ARG A 343 -4.69 8.09 -6.46
N ILE A 344 -3.90 7.48 -5.59
CA ILE A 344 -4.20 6.16 -5.03
C ILE A 344 -4.94 6.35 -3.70
N GLN A 345 -5.80 5.41 -3.35
CA GLN A 345 -6.47 5.39 -2.06
C GLN A 345 -6.28 4.00 -1.44
N GLY A 346 -5.41 3.92 -0.44
CA GLY A 346 -5.14 2.69 0.29
C GLY A 346 -6.33 2.27 1.17
N GLY A 347 -6.58 0.96 1.24
CA GLY A 347 -7.73 0.39 1.95
C GLY A 347 -9.05 0.55 1.21
N TYR A 348 -9.05 0.79 -0.10
CA TYR A 348 -10.27 0.91 -0.92
C TYR A 348 -10.19 0.00 -2.13
N LEU A 349 -11.34 -0.39 -2.66
CA LEU A 349 -11.46 -1.05 -3.96
C LEU A 349 -12.38 -0.24 -4.87
N GLU A 350 -11.97 -0.09 -6.12
CA GLU A 350 -12.84 0.43 -7.18
C GLU A 350 -13.84 -0.66 -7.59
N LEU A 351 -15.13 -0.37 -7.51
CA LEU A 351 -16.21 -1.25 -7.97
C LEU A 351 -16.40 -1.11 -9.49
N SER A 352 -17.24 -1.99 -10.04
CA SER A 352 -17.66 -1.88 -11.42
C SER A 352 -18.36 -0.54 -11.69
N ASN A 353 -18.21 0.00 -12.89
CA ASN A 353 -18.95 1.19 -13.35
C ASN A 353 -20.29 0.84 -14.01
N VAL A 354 -20.80 -0.36 -13.77
CA VAL A 354 -22.06 -0.87 -14.32
C VAL A 354 -23.22 -0.43 -13.43
N ASP A 355 -24.20 0.26 -14.02
CA ASP A 355 -25.47 0.61 -13.35
C ASP A 355 -26.56 -0.40 -13.73
N LEU A 356 -26.99 -1.18 -12.73
CA LEU A 356 -27.98 -2.24 -12.92
C LEU A 356 -29.32 -1.74 -13.47
N ALA A 357 -29.77 -0.53 -13.07
CA ALA A 357 -31.03 0.01 -13.56
C ALA A 357 -30.95 0.33 -15.06
N GLN A 358 -29.80 0.86 -15.50
CA GLN A 358 -29.54 1.13 -16.91
C GLN A 358 -29.42 -0.18 -17.70
N GLU A 359 -28.61 -1.14 -17.23
CA GLU A 359 -28.44 -2.42 -17.92
C GLU A 359 -29.77 -3.19 -18.07
N PHE A 360 -30.63 -3.21 -17.05
CA PHE A 360 -31.95 -3.86 -17.17
C PHE A 360 -32.87 -3.15 -18.18
N GLY A 361 -32.78 -1.82 -18.28
CA GLY A 361 -33.46 -1.06 -19.32
C GLY A 361 -33.00 -1.49 -20.71
N ASP A 362 -31.68 -1.62 -20.89
CA ASP A 362 -31.06 -2.05 -22.15
C ASP A 362 -31.42 -3.50 -22.50
N ILE A 363 -31.43 -4.43 -21.52
CA ILE A 363 -31.92 -5.81 -21.70
C ILE A 363 -33.35 -5.79 -22.25
N LEU A 364 -34.23 -4.99 -21.66
CA LEU A 364 -35.64 -4.94 -22.06
C LEU A 364 -35.82 -4.38 -23.48
N ILE A 365 -35.03 -3.38 -23.87
CA ILE A 365 -35.03 -2.83 -25.23
C ILE A 365 -34.50 -3.87 -26.22
N ILE A 366 -33.37 -4.50 -25.92
CA ILE A 366 -32.72 -5.50 -26.78
C ILE A 366 -33.62 -6.73 -26.94
N GLN A 367 -34.24 -7.21 -25.86
CA GLN A 367 -35.18 -8.34 -25.87
C GLN A 367 -36.40 -8.04 -26.76
N ARG A 368 -36.98 -6.83 -26.65
CA ARG A 368 -38.08 -6.40 -27.53
C ARG A 368 -37.64 -6.32 -28.99
N GLY A 369 -36.42 -5.83 -29.25
CA GLY A 369 -35.82 -5.82 -30.59
C GLY A 369 -35.62 -7.22 -31.19
N TYR A 370 -35.13 -8.17 -30.37
CA TYR A 370 -34.98 -9.57 -30.74
C TYR A 370 -36.33 -10.22 -31.08
N GLN A 371 -37.34 -10.02 -30.22
CA GLN A 371 -38.70 -10.53 -30.44
C GLN A 371 -39.34 -9.91 -31.68
N ALA A 372 -39.16 -8.61 -31.92
CA ALA A 372 -39.66 -7.94 -33.12
C ALA A 372 -39.01 -8.50 -34.38
N SER A 373 -37.69 -8.69 -34.38
CA SER A 373 -36.93 -9.27 -35.51
C SER A 373 -37.37 -10.71 -35.81
N SER A 374 -37.62 -11.51 -34.78
CA SER A 374 -38.16 -12.87 -34.92
C SER A 374 -39.57 -12.87 -35.53
N ARG A 375 -40.46 -11.95 -35.11
CA ARG A 375 -41.80 -11.82 -35.71
C ARG A 375 -41.74 -11.46 -37.20
N VAL A 376 -40.82 -10.57 -37.60
CA VAL A 376 -40.62 -10.24 -39.03
C VAL A 376 -40.21 -11.47 -39.83
N MET A 377 -39.36 -12.33 -39.26
CA MET A 377 -38.96 -13.59 -39.88
C MET A 377 -40.15 -14.55 -40.03
N THR A 378 -40.97 -14.72 -38.99
CA THR A 378 -42.18 -15.57 -39.04
C THR A 378 -43.16 -15.09 -40.11
N VAL A 379 -43.48 -13.80 -40.13
CA VAL A 379 -44.39 -13.21 -41.13
C VAL A 379 -43.82 -13.35 -42.55
N SER A 380 -42.51 -13.17 -42.72
CA SER A 380 -41.85 -13.38 -44.02
C SER A 380 -41.94 -14.83 -44.49
N ASN A 381 -41.77 -15.79 -43.58
CA ASN A 381 -41.95 -17.22 -43.90
C ASN A 381 -43.40 -17.54 -44.26
N GLU A 382 -44.38 -17.07 -43.48
CA GLU A 382 -45.81 -17.27 -43.76
C GLU A 382 -46.18 -16.73 -45.15
N MET A 383 -45.69 -15.55 -45.55
CA MET A 383 -45.95 -15.02 -46.89
C MET A 383 -45.26 -15.84 -48.00
N ILE A 384 -44.06 -16.39 -47.77
CA ILE A 384 -43.40 -17.28 -48.73
C ILE A 384 -44.20 -18.58 -48.89
N GLU A 385 -44.67 -19.17 -47.80
CA GLU A 385 -45.53 -20.36 -47.83
C GLU A 385 -46.85 -20.09 -48.56
N GLN A 386 -47.49 -18.95 -48.31
CA GLN A 386 -48.70 -18.54 -49.02
C GLN A 386 -48.46 -18.38 -50.53
N LEU A 387 -47.37 -17.75 -50.95
CA LEU A 387 -47.01 -17.66 -52.37
C LEU A 387 -46.74 -19.03 -53.00
N TYR A 388 -46.02 -19.90 -52.28
CA TYR A 388 -45.71 -21.25 -52.76
C TYR A 388 -46.99 -22.10 -52.93
N ASN A 389 -47.91 -22.03 -51.98
CA ASN A 389 -49.19 -22.73 -52.05
C ASN A 389 -50.11 -22.11 -53.12
N GLY A 390 -50.12 -20.78 -53.26
CA GLY A 390 -50.91 -20.06 -54.27
C GLY A 390 -50.44 -20.29 -55.71
N THR A 391 -49.18 -20.66 -55.93
CA THR A 391 -48.65 -20.99 -57.28
C THR A 391 -48.84 -22.46 -57.67
N ARG A 392 -49.22 -23.34 -56.73
CA ARG A 392 -49.56 -24.75 -56.96
C ARG A 392 -51.06 -25.03 -57.08
N GLY A 393 -51.91 -24.09 -56.67
CA GLY A 393 -53.36 -24.15 -56.85
C GLY A 393 -53.79 -23.41 -58.12
N GLY A 394 -53.64 -24.07 -59.27
CA GLY A 394 -54.11 -23.62 -60.59
C GLY A 394 -54.25 -24.80 -61.52
#